data_AF-A0A179D742-F1
#
_entry.id   AF-A0A179D742-F1
#
_cell.length_a   1.000
_cell.length_b   1.000
_cell.length_c   1.000
_cell.angle_alpha   90.00
_cell.angle_beta   90.00
_cell.angle_gamma   90.00
#
_symmetry.space_group_name_H-M   'P 1'
#
loop_
_entity.id
_entity.type
_entity.pdbx_description
1 polymer ?
#
loop_
_entity_poly.entity_id
_entity_poly.type
_entity_poly.pdbx_seq_one_letter_code
_entity_poly.pdbx_strand_id
1 'polypeptide(L)'
;MIAGVDEKTGQPLALTRTPKKVLGREDFIKLFVTQLQYQDPMKPIENNEMAMQMALFSQVDQLFNLNESFEKLLEMAKAYNFSTTASLVGKLVKAQGSYGRVENGRFLGAEFELDEPANQVEVVIYSESGEVIKRLNLGALPEGSHTIEWDATDQSGNTVPDGNYRLKVVLPGKEQESVTVKVYGRVTGAVLGEETQIILNEHEKLDISDLKEILDPESLS
;
A
#
# COMPACT_ATOMS: atom_id res chain seq x y z
N MET A 1 62.78 33.69 12.91
CA MET A 1 62.36 32.98 11.68
C MET A 1 62.14 31.55 12.11
N ILE A 2 60.92 31.02 12.22
CA ILE A 2 59.87 30.83 11.19
C ILE A 2 58.57 30.54 11.94
N ALA A 3 57.46 31.16 11.56
CA ALA A 3 56.12 30.84 12.06
C ALA A 3 55.28 30.31 10.89
N GLY A 4 54.72 29.12 11.07
CA GLY A 4 53.88 28.42 10.10
C GLY A 4 52.53 29.10 9.90
N VAL A 5 52.02 28.98 8.68
CA VAL A 5 50.63 29.25 8.31
C VAL A 5 50.21 28.03 7.50
N ASP A 6 49.32 27.22 8.06
CA ASP A 6 48.69 26.11 7.34
C ASP A 6 47.16 26.20 7.45
N GLU A 7 46.53 25.83 6.33
CA GLU A 7 45.14 25.44 6.12
C GLU A 7 44.01 26.39 6.55
N LYS A 8 43.60 27.24 5.60
CA LYS A 8 42.16 27.51 5.38
C LYS A 8 41.70 26.76 4.13
N THR A 9 41.27 25.53 4.34
CA THR A 9 40.56 24.70 3.37
C THR A 9 39.28 25.41 2.90
N GLY A 10 39.15 25.51 1.57
CA GLY A 10 38.04 26.18 0.91
C GLY A 10 36.71 25.50 1.16
N GLN A 11 35.73 26.26 1.67
CA GLN A 11 34.33 25.89 1.58
C GLN A 11 33.90 25.97 0.11
N PRO A 12 33.26 24.93 -0.45
CA PRO A 12 32.62 25.06 -1.76
C PRO A 12 31.48 26.06 -1.62
N LEU A 13 31.56 27.16 -2.38
CA LEU A 13 30.48 28.12 -2.54
C LEU A 13 29.24 27.36 -3.00
N ALA A 14 28.27 27.18 -2.11
CA ALA A 14 26.94 26.71 -2.48
C ALA A 14 26.36 27.76 -3.43
N LEU A 15 26.40 27.49 -4.72
CA LEU A 15 25.70 28.28 -5.73
C LEU A 15 24.20 28.04 -5.52
N THR A 16 23.59 28.84 -4.67
CA THR A 16 22.13 28.96 -4.62
C THR A 16 21.70 29.42 -6.00
N ARG A 17 21.22 28.48 -6.85
CA ARG A 17 20.60 28.83 -8.14
C ARG A 17 19.35 29.64 -7.80
N THR A 18 19.46 30.95 -7.91
CA THR A 18 18.29 31.83 -7.97
C THR A 18 17.46 31.37 -9.15
N PRO A 19 16.19 30.98 -8.98
CA PRO A 19 15.33 30.66 -10.11
C PRO A 19 15.27 31.90 -11.00
N LYS A 20 15.75 31.76 -12.24
CA LYS A 20 15.69 32.80 -13.25
C LYS A 20 14.21 33.12 -13.41
N LYS A 21 13.78 34.34 -13.03
CA LYS A 21 12.40 34.81 -13.18
C LYS A 21 12.02 34.66 -14.66
N VAL A 22 11.28 33.61 -14.98
CA VAL A 22 10.73 33.38 -16.31
C VAL A 22 9.67 34.43 -16.52
N LEU A 23 9.70 35.13 -17.66
CA LEU A 23 8.70 36.13 -18.03
C LEU A 23 7.31 35.51 -17.93
N GLY A 24 6.51 35.94 -16.96
CA GLY A 24 5.14 35.47 -16.79
C GLY A 24 4.20 36.14 -17.79
N ARG A 25 2.98 35.59 -17.90
CA ARG A 25 1.87 36.17 -18.69
C ARG A 25 1.67 37.67 -18.43
N GLU A 26 1.84 38.13 -17.19
CA GLU A 26 1.71 39.54 -16.79
C GLU A 26 2.83 40.44 -17.32
N ASP A 27 4.07 39.95 -17.32
CA ASP A 27 5.21 40.69 -17.87
C ASP A 27 5.10 40.79 -19.41
N PHE A 28 4.42 39.83 -20.06
CA PHE A 28 4.08 39.90 -21.48
C PHE A 28 2.96 40.86 -21.82
N ILE A 29 1.85 40.86 -21.09
CA ILE A 29 0.77 41.84 -21.33
C ILE A 29 1.34 43.26 -21.22
N LYS A 30 2.27 43.47 -20.29
CA LYS A 30 2.98 44.74 -20.13
C LYS A 30 3.86 45.08 -21.33
N LEU A 31 4.62 44.12 -21.85
CA LEU A 31 5.44 44.29 -23.06
C LEU A 31 4.58 44.50 -24.33
N PHE A 32 3.47 43.77 -24.47
CA PHE A 32 2.54 43.87 -25.58
C PHE A 32 1.83 45.23 -25.64
N VAL A 33 1.35 45.73 -24.49
CA VAL A 33 0.76 47.08 -24.39
C VAL A 33 1.81 48.16 -24.66
N THR A 34 3.04 47.97 -24.17
CA THR A 34 4.15 48.92 -24.41
C THR A 34 4.52 48.97 -25.90
N GLN A 35 4.54 47.84 -26.60
CA GLN A 35 4.79 47.80 -28.04
C GLN A 35 3.64 48.43 -28.85
N LEU A 36 2.37 48.18 -28.50
CA LEU A 36 1.22 48.84 -29.14
C LEU A 36 1.24 50.38 -29.01
N GLN A 37 1.78 50.91 -27.92
CA GLN A 37 1.91 52.36 -27.72
C GLN A 37 3.02 53.01 -28.57
N TYR A 38 3.98 52.23 -29.09
CA TYR A 38 5.20 52.74 -29.75
C TYR A 38 5.42 52.23 -31.18
N GLN A 39 4.41 51.62 -31.82
CA GLN A 39 4.51 51.12 -33.20
C GLN A 39 4.27 52.23 -34.25
N ASP A 40 5.12 52.28 -35.27
CA ASP A 40 4.96 53.09 -36.46
C ASP A 40 3.93 52.43 -37.40
N PRO A 41 2.84 53.12 -37.79
CA PRO A 41 1.72 52.55 -38.56
C PRO A 41 2.09 52.01 -39.96
N MET A 42 3.31 52.27 -40.47
CA MET A 42 3.73 51.89 -41.82
C MET A 42 4.49 50.55 -41.94
N LYS A 43 4.78 49.84 -40.84
CA LYS A 43 5.44 48.52 -40.87
C LYS A 43 4.84 47.51 -39.88
N PRO A 44 3.67 46.96 -40.17
CA PRO A 44 3.11 45.90 -39.34
C PRO A 44 3.70 44.57 -39.82
N ILE A 45 4.67 43.95 -39.13
CA ILE A 45 4.78 42.50 -38.82
C ILE A 45 5.99 42.28 -37.90
N GLU A 46 5.75 41.59 -36.76
CA GLU A 46 6.58 40.55 -36.11
C GLU A 46 5.99 40.11 -34.74
N ASN A 47 4.89 40.72 -34.28
CA ASN A 47 4.22 40.37 -33.02
C ASN A 47 3.53 38.99 -32.99
N ASN A 48 3.38 38.31 -34.14
CA ASN A 48 2.60 37.07 -34.23
C ASN A 48 3.39 35.83 -33.79
N GLU A 49 4.70 35.75 -34.07
CA GLU A 49 5.56 34.63 -33.65
C GLU A 49 5.73 34.57 -32.12
N MET A 50 5.92 35.73 -31.49
CA MET A 50 6.03 35.82 -30.03
C MET A 50 4.70 35.49 -29.35
N ALA A 51 3.57 35.94 -29.91
CA ALA A 51 2.23 35.56 -29.43
C ALA A 51 1.99 34.04 -29.57
N MET A 52 2.43 33.41 -30.66
CA MET A 52 2.36 31.96 -30.85
C MET A 52 3.25 31.21 -29.86
N GLN A 53 4.50 31.65 -29.64
CA GLN A 53 5.38 31.04 -28.63
C GLN A 53 4.80 31.17 -27.22
N MET A 54 4.15 32.28 -26.90
CA MET A 54 3.49 32.47 -25.62
C MET A 54 2.20 31.68 -25.43
N ALA A 55 1.43 31.49 -26.50
CA ALA A 55 0.32 30.56 -26.49
C ALA A 55 0.81 29.11 -26.27
N LEU A 56 1.98 28.75 -26.82
CA LEU A 56 2.61 27.45 -26.58
C LEU A 56 3.11 27.32 -25.13
N PHE A 57 3.78 28.34 -24.59
CA PHE A 57 4.21 28.34 -23.19
C PHE A 57 3.02 28.29 -22.21
N SER A 58 1.94 29.04 -22.49
CA SER A 58 0.72 29.01 -21.66
C SER A 58 0.07 27.62 -21.64
N GLN A 59 0.10 26.90 -22.77
CA GLN A 59 -0.37 25.51 -22.84
C GLN A 59 0.52 24.59 -22.00
N VAL A 60 1.84 24.75 -22.08
CA VAL A 60 2.80 23.96 -21.28
C VAL A 60 2.61 24.24 -19.78
N ASP A 61 2.46 25.50 -19.37
CA ASP A 61 2.17 25.88 -17.98
C ASP A 61 0.83 25.30 -17.51
N GLN A 62 -0.19 25.29 -18.37
CA GLN A 62 -1.47 24.64 -18.06
C GLN A 62 -1.33 23.12 -17.89
N LEU A 63 -0.47 22.45 -18.67
CA LEU A 63 -0.14 21.03 -18.47
C LEU A 63 0.60 20.79 -17.15
N PHE A 64 1.53 21.68 -16.77
CA PHE A 64 2.18 21.61 -15.45
C PHE A 64 1.17 21.77 -14.30
N ASN A 65 0.28 22.77 -14.38
CA ASN A 65 -0.76 22.98 -13.37
C ASN A 65 -1.73 21.80 -13.28
N LEU A 66 -2.03 21.17 -14.41
CA LEU A 66 -2.86 19.97 -14.48
C LEU A 66 -2.15 18.78 -13.81
N ASN A 67 -0.87 18.56 -14.07
CA ASN A 67 -0.07 17.54 -13.39
C ASN A 67 -0.02 17.77 -11.87
N GLU A 68 0.20 19.00 -11.42
CA GLU A 68 0.19 19.34 -9.99
C GLU A 68 -1.19 19.08 -9.35
N SER A 69 -2.27 19.38 -10.09
CA SER A 69 -3.63 19.08 -9.64
C SER A 69 -3.89 17.58 -9.54
N PHE A 70 -3.36 16.79 -10.49
CA PHE A 70 -3.44 15.33 -10.44
C PHE A 70 -2.65 14.74 -9.26
N GLU A 71 -1.44 15.25 -8.98
CA GLU A 71 -0.66 14.85 -7.81
C GLU A 71 -1.43 15.11 -6.51
N LYS A 72 -2.03 16.30 -6.36
CA LYS A 72 -2.90 16.64 -5.22
C LYS A 72 -4.11 15.72 -5.09
N LEU A 73 -4.74 15.34 -6.20
CA LEU A 73 -5.86 14.40 -6.18
C LEU A 73 -5.41 13.00 -5.72
N LEU A 74 -4.23 12.54 -6.16
CA LEU A 74 -3.66 11.27 -5.72
C LEU A 74 -3.34 11.28 -4.22
N GLU A 75 -2.78 12.37 -3.70
CA GLU A 75 -2.55 12.54 -2.26
C GLU A 75 -3.86 12.49 -1.47
N MET A 76 -4.90 13.18 -1.95
CA MET A 76 -6.23 13.18 -1.32
C MET A 76 -6.87 11.79 -1.34
N ALA A 77 -6.74 11.05 -2.46
CA ALA A 77 -7.21 9.68 -2.58
C ALA A 77 -6.47 8.73 -1.61
N LYS A 78 -5.14 8.88 -1.47
CA LYS A 78 -4.34 8.12 -0.49
C LYS A 78 -4.79 8.41 0.94
N ALA A 79 -4.99 9.67 1.30
CA ALA A 79 -5.48 10.05 2.63
C ALA A 79 -6.88 9.50 2.91
N TYR A 80 -7.78 9.52 1.91
CA TYR A 80 -9.11 8.94 2.03
C TYR A 80 -9.09 7.42 2.23
N ASN A 81 -8.28 6.70 1.43
CA ASN A 81 -8.09 5.27 1.57
C ASN A 81 -7.51 4.90 2.94
N PHE A 82 -6.53 5.67 3.42
CA PHE A 82 -5.97 5.49 4.76
C PHE A 82 -7.00 5.73 5.86
N SER A 83 -7.81 6.77 5.77
CA SER A 83 -8.89 7.04 6.74
C SER A 83 -9.89 5.88 6.80
N THR A 84 -10.31 5.38 5.64
CA THR A 84 -11.21 4.22 5.54
C THR A 84 -10.56 2.97 6.15
N THR A 85 -9.28 2.75 5.88
CA THR A 85 -8.52 1.62 6.43
C THR A 85 -8.35 1.73 7.95
N ALA A 86 -8.04 2.92 8.47
CA ALA A 86 -7.91 3.19 9.89
C ALA A 86 -9.23 2.93 10.63
N SER A 87 -10.38 3.13 9.98
CA SER A 87 -11.69 2.79 10.56
C SER A 87 -11.94 1.29 10.74
N LEU A 88 -11.12 0.44 10.11
CA LEU A 88 -11.16 -1.02 10.29
C LEU A 88 -10.46 -1.46 11.58
N VAL A 89 -9.58 -0.63 12.15
CA VAL A 89 -8.85 -0.96 13.38
C VAL A 89 -9.84 -1.27 14.52
N GLY A 90 -9.62 -2.39 15.19
CA GLY A 90 -10.49 -2.95 16.21
C GLY A 90 -11.60 -3.85 15.68
N LYS A 91 -11.89 -3.84 14.37
CA LYS A 91 -12.88 -4.73 13.75
C LYS A 91 -12.31 -6.12 13.54
N LEU A 92 -13.21 -7.10 13.59
CA LEU A 92 -12.93 -8.46 13.17
C LEU A 92 -13.18 -8.54 11.66
N VAL A 93 -12.28 -9.20 10.94
CA VAL A 93 -12.34 -9.32 9.48
C VAL A 93 -12.00 -10.74 9.06
N LYS A 94 -12.50 -11.11 7.89
CA LYS A 94 -12.03 -12.27 7.14
C LYS A 94 -11.15 -11.77 6.01
N ALA A 95 -9.90 -12.21 5.98
CA ALA A 95 -8.94 -11.78 4.97
C ALA A 95 -8.16 -12.97 4.41
N GLN A 96 -7.71 -12.85 3.17
CA GLN A 96 -6.78 -13.80 2.58
C GLN A 96 -5.43 -13.67 3.26
N GLY A 97 -4.99 -14.72 3.95
CA GLY A 97 -3.83 -14.69 4.83
C GLY A 97 -3.49 -16.07 5.36
N SER A 98 -2.25 -16.26 5.79
CA SER A 98 -1.78 -17.57 6.28
C SER A 98 -1.73 -17.68 7.80
N TYR A 99 -1.97 -16.58 8.53
CA TYR A 99 -1.84 -16.56 9.98
C TYR A 99 -3.20 -16.47 10.68
N GLY A 100 -3.63 -17.59 11.25
CA GLY A 100 -4.80 -17.63 12.12
C GLY A 100 -4.45 -17.22 13.56
N ARG A 101 -5.47 -16.88 14.35
CA ARG A 101 -5.33 -16.41 15.74
C ARG A 101 -6.03 -17.32 16.72
N VAL A 102 -5.37 -17.59 17.84
CA VAL A 102 -5.99 -18.12 19.07
C VAL A 102 -6.16 -16.97 20.07
N GLU A 103 -7.38 -16.78 20.56
CA GLU A 103 -7.73 -15.82 21.62
C GLU A 103 -8.60 -16.51 22.67
N ASN A 104 -8.28 -16.29 23.95
CA ASN A 104 -8.98 -16.91 25.08
C ASN A 104 -9.09 -18.44 24.95
N GLY A 105 -8.02 -19.09 24.46
CA GLY A 105 -7.97 -20.53 24.23
C GLY A 105 -8.85 -21.04 23.08
N ARG A 106 -9.37 -20.16 22.22
CA ARG A 106 -10.17 -20.54 21.04
C ARG A 106 -9.55 -20.03 19.76
N PHE A 107 -9.51 -20.90 18.75
CA PHE A 107 -9.15 -20.51 17.40
C PHE A 107 -10.29 -19.71 16.76
N LEU A 108 -9.98 -18.54 16.19
CA LEU A 108 -11.00 -17.67 15.57
C LEU A 108 -11.58 -18.24 14.27
N GLY A 109 -10.94 -19.26 13.69
CA GLY A 109 -11.37 -19.93 12.47
C GLY A 109 -10.50 -19.57 11.27
N ALA A 110 -10.57 -20.45 10.26
CA ALA A 110 -10.03 -20.19 8.94
C ALA A 110 -10.78 -21.04 7.91
N GLU A 111 -10.66 -20.67 6.66
CA GLU A 111 -11.20 -21.37 5.51
C GLU A 111 -10.14 -21.49 4.43
N PHE A 112 -10.30 -22.46 3.56
CA PHE A 112 -9.52 -22.57 2.33
C PHE A 112 -10.44 -22.90 1.17
N GLU A 113 -9.93 -22.73 -0.04
CA GLU A 113 -10.66 -22.98 -1.27
C GLU A 113 -9.86 -23.91 -2.16
N LEU A 114 -10.50 -24.97 -2.64
CA LEU A 114 -9.93 -25.93 -3.57
C LEU A 114 -10.47 -25.66 -4.98
N ASP A 115 -9.57 -25.42 -5.92
CA ASP A 115 -9.91 -25.23 -7.34
C ASP A 115 -10.33 -26.55 -8.02
N GLU A 116 -9.88 -27.68 -7.48
CA GLU A 116 -10.19 -29.03 -7.96
C GLU A 116 -10.44 -29.96 -6.75
N PRO A 117 -11.24 -31.03 -6.91
CA PRO A 117 -11.38 -32.04 -5.86
C PRO A 117 -10.03 -32.70 -5.51
N ALA A 118 -9.79 -32.91 -4.22
CA ALA A 118 -8.57 -33.52 -3.71
C ALA A 118 -8.87 -34.81 -2.94
N ASN A 119 -8.13 -35.89 -3.25
CA ASN A 119 -8.30 -37.19 -2.57
C ASN A 119 -7.79 -37.20 -1.12
N GLN A 120 -6.92 -36.26 -0.79
CA GLN A 120 -6.29 -36.16 0.52
C GLN A 120 -5.90 -34.71 0.76
N VAL A 121 -6.33 -34.15 1.89
CA VAL A 121 -6.05 -32.78 2.31
C VAL A 121 -5.52 -32.82 3.74
N GLU A 122 -4.39 -32.17 3.98
CA GLU A 122 -3.80 -31.99 5.29
C GLU A 122 -3.65 -30.50 5.58
N VAL A 123 -4.05 -30.06 6.78
CA VAL A 123 -3.71 -28.72 7.28
C VAL A 123 -2.61 -28.86 8.32
N VAL A 124 -1.47 -28.25 8.05
CA VAL A 124 -0.34 -28.21 8.98
C VAL A 124 -0.32 -26.85 9.66
N ILE A 125 -0.37 -26.88 10.99
CA ILE A 125 -0.36 -25.70 11.85
C ILE A 125 1.03 -25.55 12.45
N TYR A 126 1.64 -24.39 12.25
CA TYR A 126 2.96 -24.06 12.76
C TYR A 126 2.89 -22.97 13.82
N SER A 127 3.80 -23.04 14.79
CA SER A 127 4.08 -21.95 15.72
C SER A 127 4.73 -20.76 14.99
N GLU A 128 4.85 -19.63 15.68
CA GLU A 128 5.61 -18.47 15.21
C GLU A 128 7.11 -18.80 14.98
N SER A 129 7.67 -19.77 15.71
CA SER A 129 9.04 -20.26 15.51
C SER A 129 9.19 -21.22 14.32
N GLY A 130 8.08 -21.61 13.67
CA GLY A 130 8.07 -22.55 12.55
C GLY A 130 8.02 -24.02 12.95
N GLU A 131 7.80 -24.33 14.22
CA GLU A 131 7.62 -25.70 14.71
C GLU A 131 6.22 -26.21 14.38
N VAL A 132 6.09 -27.49 14.05
CA VAL A 132 4.79 -28.09 13.76
C VAL A 132 4.04 -28.34 15.07
N ILE A 133 2.93 -27.62 15.25
CA ILE A 133 2.05 -27.73 16.43
C ILE A 133 1.05 -28.86 16.28
N LYS A 134 0.38 -28.94 15.12
CA LYS A 134 -0.63 -29.97 14.84
C LYS A 134 -0.77 -30.20 13.34
N ARG A 135 -1.16 -31.43 13.01
CA ARG A 135 -1.51 -31.87 11.65
C ARG A 135 -2.96 -32.31 11.67
N LEU A 136 -3.80 -31.65 10.88
CA LEU A 136 -5.20 -31.99 10.73
C LEU A 136 -5.37 -32.73 9.40
N ASN A 137 -5.78 -33.99 9.48
CA ASN A 137 -6.09 -34.78 8.30
C ASN A 137 -7.57 -34.63 7.99
N LEU A 138 -7.90 -33.97 6.87
CA LEU A 138 -9.28 -33.73 6.44
C LEU A 138 -9.78 -34.77 5.42
N GLY A 139 -8.91 -35.70 5.00
CA GLY A 139 -9.27 -36.72 4.02
C GLY A 139 -9.56 -36.15 2.63
N ALA A 140 -10.49 -36.78 1.91
CA ALA A 140 -10.89 -36.35 0.58
C ALA A 140 -11.94 -35.24 0.67
N LEU A 141 -11.76 -34.17 -0.11
CA LEU A 141 -12.67 -33.03 -0.17
C LEU A 141 -12.99 -32.65 -1.63
N PRO A 142 -14.24 -32.27 -1.94
CA PRO A 142 -14.60 -31.75 -3.26
C PRO A 142 -13.99 -30.36 -3.52
N GLU A 143 -14.09 -29.88 -4.75
CA GLU A 143 -13.82 -28.47 -5.06
C GLU A 143 -14.72 -27.52 -4.25
N GLY A 144 -14.27 -26.28 -4.07
CA GLY A 144 -15.00 -25.23 -3.35
C GLY A 144 -14.40 -24.90 -1.98
N SER A 145 -15.20 -24.20 -1.16
CA SER A 145 -14.75 -23.65 0.12
C SER A 145 -14.96 -24.63 1.28
N HIS A 146 -13.93 -24.76 2.12
CA HIS A 146 -13.89 -25.65 3.28
C HIS A 146 -13.43 -24.90 4.52
N THR A 147 -14.00 -25.25 5.68
CA THR A 147 -13.62 -24.66 6.98
C THR A 147 -12.51 -25.48 7.65
N ILE A 148 -11.59 -24.79 8.30
CA ILE A 148 -10.54 -25.37 9.13
C ILE A 148 -10.99 -25.26 10.58
N GLU A 149 -11.37 -26.39 11.17
CA GLU A 149 -11.68 -26.47 12.60
C GLU A 149 -10.46 -26.97 13.37
N TRP A 150 -9.91 -26.10 14.20
CA TRP A 150 -8.83 -26.42 15.12
C TRP A 150 -9.25 -26.10 16.55
N ASP A 151 -9.03 -27.05 17.44
CA ASP A 151 -9.34 -27.02 18.87
C ASP A 151 -8.31 -26.26 19.72
N ALA A 152 -7.39 -25.52 19.09
CA ALA A 152 -6.29 -24.82 19.76
C ALA A 152 -5.42 -25.73 20.65
N THR A 153 -5.21 -26.99 20.25
CA THR A 153 -4.26 -27.90 20.92
C THR A 153 -3.09 -28.30 20.03
N ASP A 154 -2.02 -28.78 20.65
CA ASP A 154 -0.91 -29.48 19.99
C ASP A 154 -1.25 -30.94 19.65
N GLN A 155 -0.29 -31.68 19.07
CA GLN A 155 -0.42 -33.12 18.77
C GLN A 155 -0.60 -34.01 20.01
N SER A 156 -0.19 -33.55 21.19
CA SER A 156 -0.33 -34.29 22.45
C SER A 156 -1.66 -34.00 23.15
N GLY A 157 -2.46 -33.06 22.63
CA GLY A 157 -3.73 -32.64 23.21
C GLY A 157 -3.60 -31.52 24.25
N ASN A 158 -2.42 -30.92 24.43
CA ASN A 158 -2.26 -29.77 25.31
C ASN A 158 -2.72 -28.50 24.61
N THR A 159 -3.40 -27.62 25.33
CA THR A 159 -3.78 -26.30 24.81
C THR A 159 -2.55 -25.47 24.48
N VAL A 160 -2.58 -24.79 23.34
CA VAL A 160 -1.52 -23.85 22.97
C VAL A 160 -1.79 -22.46 23.55
N PRO A 161 -0.75 -21.61 23.73
CA PRO A 161 -0.93 -20.23 24.15
C PRO A 161 -1.74 -19.40 23.13
N ASP A 162 -2.39 -18.35 23.61
CA ASP A 162 -2.95 -17.32 22.74
C ASP A 162 -1.86 -16.70 21.88
N GLY A 163 -2.12 -16.52 20.59
CA GLY A 163 -1.09 -16.10 19.64
C GLY A 163 -1.43 -16.40 18.19
N ASN A 164 -0.47 -16.11 17.32
CA ASN A 164 -0.59 -16.31 15.88
C ASN A 164 0.02 -17.65 15.47
N TYR A 165 -0.69 -18.35 14.60
CA TYR A 165 -0.29 -19.66 14.10
C TYR A 165 -0.39 -19.69 12.59
N ARG A 166 0.67 -20.16 11.95
CA ARG A 166 0.70 -20.25 10.49
C ARG A 166 -0.02 -21.51 10.05
N LEU A 167 -0.97 -21.36 9.14
CA LEU A 167 -1.72 -22.43 8.52
C LEU A 167 -1.13 -22.70 7.14
N LYS A 168 -0.88 -23.97 6.84
CA LYS A 168 -0.53 -24.41 5.49
C LYS A 168 -1.41 -25.59 5.11
N VAL A 169 -2.19 -25.44 4.05
CA VAL A 169 -2.89 -26.56 3.45
C VAL A 169 -1.92 -27.28 2.50
N VAL A 170 -1.84 -28.59 2.63
CA VAL A 170 -0.97 -29.48 1.86
C VAL A 170 -1.85 -30.51 1.17
N LEU A 171 -1.64 -30.64 -0.14
CA LEU A 171 -2.24 -31.68 -0.98
C LEU A 171 -1.13 -32.69 -1.29
N PRO A 172 -1.12 -33.89 -0.69
CA PRO A 172 -0.10 -34.89 -0.97
C PRO A 172 0.01 -35.18 -2.48
N GLY A 173 1.22 -35.10 -3.02
CA GLY A 173 1.48 -35.23 -4.46
C GLY A 173 1.39 -33.91 -5.26
N LYS A 174 0.87 -32.83 -4.68
CA LYS A 174 0.88 -31.46 -5.22
C LYS A 174 1.47 -30.47 -4.20
N GLU A 175 2.55 -30.83 -3.51
CA GLU A 175 3.12 -30.03 -2.41
C GLU A 175 3.65 -28.64 -2.80
N GLN A 176 3.92 -28.41 -4.09
CA GLN A 176 4.34 -27.11 -4.62
C GLN A 176 3.15 -26.18 -4.93
N GLU A 177 1.93 -26.69 -4.92
CA GLU A 177 0.73 -25.90 -5.17
C GLU A 177 0.36 -25.14 -3.89
N SER A 178 0.21 -23.82 -4.00
CA SER A 178 -0.25 -22.98 -2.90
C SER A 178 -1.76 -22.91 -2.90
N VAL A 179 -2.38 -23.51 -1.89
CA VAL A 179 -3.83 -23.36 -1.65
C VAL A 179 -4.06 -22.06 -0.89
N THR A 180 -5.02 -21.26 -1.36
CA THR A 180 -5.38 -19.99 -0.73
C THR A 180 -6.11 -20.23 0.57
N VAL A 181 -5.64 -19.60 1.65
CA VAL A 181 -6.29 -19.62 2.98
C VAL A 181 -6.88 -18.24 3.27
N LYS A 182 -8.06 -18.24 3.89
CA LYS A 182 -8.77 -17.06 4.41
C LYS A 182 -8.87 -17.22 5.92
N VAL A 183 -8.36 -16.26 6.68
CA VAL A 183 -8.31 -16.32 8.15
C VAL A 183 -9.23 -15.27 8.75
N TYR A 184 -9.79 -15.60 9.91
CA TYR A 184 -10.50 -14.65 10.75
C TYR A 184 -9.50 -14.00 11.72
N GLY A 185 -9.53 -12.68 11.84
CA GLY A 185 -8.60 -11.95 12.68
C GLY A 185 -9.05 -10.53 12.99
N ARG A 186 -8.41 -9.92 13.99
CA ARG A 186 -8.65 -8.51 14.35
C ARG A 186 -7.67 -7.62 13.63
N VAL A 187 -8.19 -6.53 13.05
CA VAL A 187 -7.33 -5.47 12.55
C VAL A 187 -6.80 -4.69 13.75
N THR A 188 -5.49 -4.66 13.89
CA THR A 188 -4.78 -4.06 15.03
C THR A 188 -4.09 -2.76 14.67
N GLY A 189 -3.93 -2.49 13.38
CA GLY A 189 -3.36 -1.24 12.89
C GLY A 189 -3.62 -1.02 11.41
N ALA A 190 -3.28 0.18 10.96
CA ALA A 190 -3.26 0.57 9.55
C ALA A 190 -1.96 1.31 9.27
N VAL A 191 -1.36 1.03 8.11
CA VAL A 191 -0.09 1.63 7.70
C VAL A 191 -0.28 2.31 6.35
N LEU A 192 0.17 3.56 6.27
CA LEU A 192 0.26 4.30 5.02
C LEU A 192 1.64 4.03 4.39
N GLY A 193 1.67 3.20 3.35
CA GLY A 193 2.83 2.96 2.50
C GLY A 193 2.64 3.52 1.08
N GLU A 194 3.28 2.89 0.09
CA GLU A 194 2.94 3.12 -1.32
C GLU A 194 1.48 2.71 -1.58
N GLU A 195 1.09 1.57 -1.01
CA GLU A 195 -0.29 1.12 -0.84
C GLU A 195 -0.69 1.17 0.65
N THR A 196 -1.99 1.25 0.90
CA THR A 196 -2.52 1.28 2.25
C THR A 196 -2.76 -0.14 2.73
N GLN A 197 -2.17 -0.49 3.88
CA GLN A 197 -2.19 -1.84 4.41
C GLN A 197 -2.84 -1.88 5.79
N ILE A 198 -3.52 -2.99 6.09
CA ILE A 198 -3.97 -3.32 7.45
C ILE A 198 -2.92 -4.19 8.14
N ILE A 199 -2.88 -4.14 9.47
CA ILE A 199 -2.14 -5.10 10.30
C ILE A 199 -3.16 -6.03 10.94
N LEU A 200 -3.19 -7.27 10.50
CA LEU A 200 -4.03 -8.33 11.05
C LEU A 200 -3.28 -9.03 12.20
N ASN A 201 -3.96 -9.18 13.33
CA ASN A 201 -3.48 -9.96 14.48
C ASN A 201 -2.07 -9.55 14.98
N GLU A 202 -1.73 -8.25 14.89
CA GLU A 202 -0.42 -7.68 15.27
C GLU A 202 0.79 -8.19 14.47
N HIS A 203 0.58 -8.97 13.41
CA HIS A 203 1.66 -9.69 12.74
C HIS A 203 1.62 -9.55 11.21
N GLU A 204 0.50 -9.89 10.58
CA GLU A 204 0.43 -9.96 9.13
C GLU A 204 0.00 -8.61 8.56
N LYS A 205 0.84 -8.03 7.68
CA LYS A 205 0.44 -6.87 6.87
C LYS A 205 -0.26 -7.36 5.64
N LEU A 206 -1.48 -6.91 5.42
CA LEU A 206 -2.31 -7.28 4.27
C LEU A 206 -2.78 -6.04 3.55
N ASP A 207 -2.90 -6.14 2.24
CA ASP A 207 -3.50 -5.07 1.45
C ASP A 207 -5.01 -5.08 1.64
N ILE A 208 -5.66 -3.92 1.50
CA ILE A 208 -7.10 -3.84 1.70
C ILE A 208 -7.89 -4.72 0.70
N SER A 209 -7.30 -5.05 -0.45
CA SER A 209 -7.85 -5.99 -1.45
C SER A 209 -7.94 -7.45 -0.95
N ASP A 210 -7.16 -7.81 0.06
CA ASP A 210 -7.17 -9.15 0.64
C ASP A 210 -8.32 -9.33 1.63
N LEU A 211 -8.91 -8.23 2.08
CA LEU A 211 -10.09 -8.24 2.95
C LEU A 211 -11.32 -8.72 2.15
N LYS A 212 -11.95 -9.78 2.65
CA LYS A 212 -13.14 -10.39 2.04
C LYS A 212 -14.42 -9.97 2.74
N GLU A 213 -14.37 -9.83 4.07
CA GLU A 213 -15.55 -9.51 4.86
C GLU A 213 -15.18 -8.76 6.15
N ILE A 214 -16.04 -7.84 6.58
CA ILE A 214 -15.97 -7.18 7.88
C ILE A 214 -17.09 -7.77 8.74
N LEU A 215 -16.73 -8.26 9.92
CA LEU A 215 -17.63 -8.98 10.81
C LEU A 215 -17.90 -8.13 12.06
N ASP A 216 -19.12 -8.26 12.59
CA ASP A 216 -19.42 -7.70 13.90
C ASP A 216 -18.79 -8.57 15.00
N PRO A 217 -18.22 -7.99 16.07
CA PRO A 217 -17.56 -8.76 17.13
C PRO A 217 -18.45 -9.81 17.80
N GLU A 218 -19.77 -9.63 17.75
CA GLU A 218 -20.78 -10.54 18.31
C GLU A 218 -21.09 -11.73 17.38
N SER A 219 -20.65 -11.74 16.12
CA SER A 219 -20.97 -12.81 15.18
C SER A 219 -20.18 -14.11 15.40
N LEU A 220 -19.18 -14.10 16.29
CA LEU A 220 -18.37 -15.27 16.66
C LEU A 220 -18.76 -15.90 18.01
N SER A 221 -19.83 -15.41 18.66
CA SER A 221 -20.28 -15.92 19.97
C SER A 221 -21.22 -17.12 19.86
#